data_AF-A0A2H0RLF5-F1
#
_entry.id   AF-A0A2H0RLF5-F1
#
_cell.length_a   1.000
_cell.length_b   1.000
_cell.length_c   1.000
_cell.angle_alpha   90.00
_cell.angle_beta   90.00
_cell.angle_gamma   90.00
#
_symmetry.space_group_name_H-M   'P 1'
#
loop_
_entity.id
_entity.type
_entity.pdbx_description
1 polymer ?
#
loop_
_entity_poly.entity_id
_entity_poly.type
_entity_poly.pdbx_seq_one_letter_code
_entity_poly.pdbx_strand_id
1 'polypeptide(L)'
;MDVYSFAWWFGTIPLYNATTLRIYFIVFLSLIIVGSLVRMVSRRQLQDRFQVEIAKKFASMLVVMGIVGLWYWFVAGQQIPFLSARFWLPLIVVAILVWILAIVRYVRKDVPAARAQVHSTKDDKKYFEPKHKK
;
A
#
# COMPACT_ATOMS: atom_id res chain seq x y z
N MET A 1 23.36 -17.39 20.05
CA MET A 1 23.74 -16.30 19.13
C MET A 1 22.90 -15.09 19.50
N ASP A 2 23.56 -13.98 19.86
CA ASP A 2 22.89 -12.80 20.37
C ASP A 2 22.26 -11.98 19.24
N VAL A 3 21.03 -11.52 19.47
CA VAL A 3 20.20 -10.75 18.51
C VAL A 3 20.82 -9.40 18.14
N TYR A 4 21.80 -8.94 18.93
CA TYR A 4 22.53 -7.69 18.73
C TYR A 4 23.77 -7.83 17.84
N SER A 5 24.16 -9.06 17.48
CA SER A 5 25.33 -9.28 16.63
C SER A 5 25.05 -8.85 15.20
N PHE A 6 25.96 -8.05 14.61
CA PHE A 6 25.89 -7.64 13.20
C PHE A 6 25.76 -8.85 12.26
N ALA A 7 26.52 -9.93 12.54
CA ALA A 7 26.46 -11.16 11.77
C ALA A 7 25.07 -11.83 11.77
N TRP A 8 24.27 -11.61 12.82
CA TRP A 8 22.91 -12.16 12.90
C TRP A 8 21.95 -11.47 11.91
N TRP A 9 22.07 -10.16 11.73
CA TRP A 9 21.21 -9.37 10.82
C TRP A 9 21.55 -9.57 9.35
N PHE A 10 22.84 -9.78 9.05
CA PHE A 10 23.34 -10.08 7.71
C PHE A 10 23.37 -11.58 7.39
N GLY A 11 22.97 -12.42 8.35
CA GLY A 11 22.77 -13.84 8.13
C GLY A 11 21.54 -14.11 7.26
N THR A 12 21.59 -15.20 6.51
CA THR A 12 20.47 -15.65 5.69
C THR A 12 19.31 -16.17 6.56
N ILE A 13 18.10 -16.07 6.02
CA ILE A 13 16.93 -16.66 6.63
C ILE A 13 17.02 -18.19 6.49
N PRO A 14 16.68 -18.97 7.54
CA PRO A 14 16.63 -20.42 7.43
C PRO A 14 15.66 -20.88 6.33
N LEU A 15 15.99 -22.00 5.68
CA LEU A 15 15.12 -22.61 4.67
C LEU A 15 13.77 -22.96 5.26
N TYR A 16 12.71 -22.53 4.58
CA TYR A 16 11.34 -22.86 4.96
C TYR A 16 10.94 -24.23 4.41
N ASN A 17 10.12 -24.95 5.18
CA ASN A 17 9.46 -26.16 4.68
C ASN A 17 8.56 -25.83 3.48
N ALA A 18 8.40 -26.78 2.55
CA ALA A 18 7.62 -26.59 1.33
C ALA A 18 6.17 -26.09 1.59
N THR A 19 5.55 -26.51 2.68
CA THR A 19 4.21 -26.05 3.11
C THR A 19 4.20 -24.56 3.46
N THR A 20 5.15 -24.13 4.28
CA THR A 20 5.32 -22.72 4.67
C THR A 20 5.58 -21.84 3.45
N LEU A 21 6.38 -22.35 2.52
CA LEU A 21 6.68 -21.73 1.24
C LEU A 21 5.38 -21.48 0.44
N ARG A 22 4.53 -22.50 0.28
CA ARG A 22 3.23 -22.37 -0.41
C ARG A 22 2.29 -21.37 0.26
N ILE A 23 2.23 -21.36 1.60
CA ILE A 23 1.37 -20.42 2.34
C ILE A 23 1.80 -18.97 2.06
N TYR A 24 3.08 -18.65 2.18
CA TYR A 24 3.57 -17.30 1.89
C TYR A 24 3.28 -16.87 0.46
N PHE A 25 3.50 -17.76 -0.50
CA PHE A 25 3.18 -17.50 -1.90
C PHE A 25 1.68 -17.15 -2.09
N ILE A 26 0.78 -17.97 -1.53
CA ILE A 26 -0.67 -17.73 -1.61
C ILE A 26 -1.05 -16.41 -0.94
N VAL A 27 -0.51 -16.11 0.24
CA VAL A 27 -0.79 -14.87 0.96
C VAL A 27 -0.37 -13.66 0.13
N PHE A 28 0.89 -13.59 -0.33
CA PHE A 28 1.35 -12.44 -1.12
C PHE A 28 0.64 -12.34 -2.48
N LEU A 29 0.37 -13.46 -3.14
CA LEU A 29 -0.39 -13.47 -4.38
C LEU A 29 -1.82 -12.96 -4.16
N SER A 30 -2.49 -13.41 -3.08
CA SER A 30 -3.83 -12.94 -2.74
C SER A 30 -3.85 -11.44 -2.44
N LEU A 31 -2.81 -10.88 -1.80
CA LEU A 31 -2.68 -9.43 -1.57
C LEU A 31 -2.62 -8.65 -2.90
N ILE A 32 -1.88 -9.15 -3.89
CA ILE A 32 -1.84 -8.54 -5.23
C ILE A 32 -3.21 -8.59 -5.90
N ILE A 33 -3.86 -9.76 -5.87
CA ILE A 33 -5.17 -9.97 -6.50
C ILE A 33 -6.21 -9.07 -5.83
N VAL A 34 -6.33 -9.10 -4.50
CA VAL A 34 -7.28 -8.29 -3.74
C VAL A 34 -6.99 -6.80 -3.94
N GLY A 35 -5.74 -6.36 -3.85
CA GLY A 35 -5.37 -4.97 -4.12
C GLY A 35 -5.78 -4.52 -5.53
N SER A 36 -5.54 -5.37 -6.53
CA SER A 36 -5.93 -5.07 -7.93
C SER A 36 -7.44 -5.03 -8.11
N LEU A 37 -8.19 -5.96 -7.49
CA LEU A 37 -9.65 -5.98 -7.53
C LEU A 37 -10.24 -4.74 -6.84
N VAL A 38 -9.74 -4.37 -5.67
CA VAL A 38 -10.18 -3.17 -4.95
C VAL A 38 -10.00 -1.93 -5.83
N ARG A 39 -8.86 -1.80 -6.52
CA ARG A 39 -8.62 -0.69 -7.46
C ARG A 39 -9.60 -0.65 -8.63
N MET A 40 -10.01 -1.82 -9.13
CA MET A 40 -10.92 -1.94 -10.27
C MET A 40 -12.37 -1.67 -9.85
N VAL A 41 -12.81 -2.22 -8.73
CA VAL A 41 -14.16 -2.03 -8.17
C VAL A 41 -14.34 -0.61 -7.65
N SER A 42 -13.33 -0.02 -7.00
CA SER A 42 -13.39 1.34 -6.49
C SER A 42 -13.67 2.37 -7.59
N ARG A 43 -13.23 2.12 -8.83
CA ARG A 43 -13.54 2.98 -9.97
C ARG A 43 -14.99 2.89 -10.45
N ARG A 44 -15.67 1.77 -10.22
CA ARG A 44 -17.02 1.50 -10.74
C ARG A 44 -18.12 1.79 -9.73
N GLN A 45 -17.88 1.55 -8.44
CA GLN A 45 -18.93 1.61 -7.42
C GLN A 45 -18.90 2.87 -6.53
N LEU A 46 -17.74 3.51 -6.36
CA LEU A 46 -17.65 4.67 -5.48
C LEU A 46 -17.98 5.94 -6.26
N GLN A 47 -19.09 6.59 -5.89
CA GLN A 47 -19.50 7.89 -6.46
C GLN A 47 -18.70 9.06 -5.87
N ASP A 48 -18.20 8.93 -4.64
CA ASP A 48 -17.39 9.95 -4.00
C ASP A 48 -15.93 9.85 -4.45
N ARG A 49 -15.47 10.86 -5.19
CA ARG A 49 -14.10 10.99 -5.70
C ARG A 49 -13.05 10.79 -4.60
N PHE A 50 -13.34 11.24 -3.37
CA PHE A 50 -12.41 11.09 -2.24
C PHE A 50 -12.28 9.64 -1.79
N GLN A 51 -13.38 8.88 -1.76
CA GLN A 51 -13.35 7.46 -1.40
C GLN A 51 -12.61 6.63 -2.47
N VAL A 52 -12.81 6.96 -3.75
CA VAL A 52 -12.07 6.32 -4.87
C VAL A 52 -10.56 6.51 -4.69
N GLU A 53 -10.13 7.72 -4.30
CA GLU A 53 -8.71 8.05 -4.19
C GLU A 53 -8.05 7.39 -2.98
N ILE A 54 -8.75 7.32 -1.84
CA ILE A 54 -8.32 6.55 -0.67
C ILE A 54 -8.19 5.07 -1.02
N ALA A 55 -9.23 4.48 -1.62
CA ALA A 55 -9.23 3.08 -2.04
C ALA A 55 -8.09 2.78 -3.03
N LYS A 56 -7.81 3.70 -3.95
CA LYS A 56 -6.68 3.57 -4.89
C LYS A 56 -5.32 3.59 -4.19
N LYS A 57 -5.13 4.43 -3.16
CA LYS A 57 -3.89 4.46 -2.36
C LYS A 57 -3.71 3.17 -1.57
N PHE A 58 -4.75 2.67 -0.91
CA PHE A 58 -4.71 1.38 -0.21
C PHE A 58 -4.46 0.21 -1.17
N ALA A 59 -5.15 0.18 -2.31
CA ALA A 59 -4.94 -0.83 -3.33
C ALA A 59 -3.51 -0.83 -3.87
N SER A 60 -2.95 0.35 -4.14
CA SER A 60 -1.57 0.48 -4.58
C SER A 60 -0.59 -0.04 -3.53
N MET A 61 -0.84 0.25 -2.26
CA MET A 61 -0.03 -0.26 -1.15
C MET A 61 -0.07 -1.78 -1.10
N LEU A 62 -1.26 -2.39 -1.15
CA LEU A 62 -1.42 -3.85 -1.12
C LEU A 62 -0.71 -4.54 -2.29
N VAL A 63 -0.84 -3.99 -3.51
CA VAL A 63 -0.17 -4.53 -4.70
C VAL A 63 1.34 -4.46 -4.57
N VAL A 64 1.89 -3.29 -4.19
CA VAL A 64 3.35 -3.14 -4.05
C VAL A 64 3.88 -4.03 -2.93
N MET A 65 3.17 -4.11 -1.79
CA MET A 65 3.56 -5.00 -0.69
C MET A 65 3.51 -6.48 -1.10
N GLY A 66 2.50 -6.89 -1.87
CA GLY A 66 2.44 -8.22 -2.44
C GLY A 66 3.60 -8.52 -3.38
N ILE A 67 3.95 -7.59 -4.28
CA ILE A 67 5.06 -7.73 -5.23
C ILE A 67 6.41 -7.76 -4.50
N VAL A 68 6.66 -6.80 -3.62
CA VAL A 68 7.90 -6.71 -2.84
C VAL A 68 8.05 -7.93 -1.93
N GLY A 69 6.97 -8.38 -1.31
CA GLY A 69 6.93 -9.59 -0.49
C GLY A 69 7.25 -10.85 -1.29
N LEU A 70 6.64 -11.03 -2.47
CA LEU A 70 6.94 -12.13 -3.39
C LEU A 70 8.39 -12.10 -3.88
N TRP A 71 8.88 -10.93 -4.27
CA TRP A 71 10.26 -10.75 -4.73
C TRP A 71 11.26 -11.07 -3.62
N TYR A 72 11.06 -10.50 -2.43
CA TYR A 72 11.92 -10.76 -1.27
C TYR A 72 11.91 -12.24 -0.90
N TRP A 73 10.73 -12.86 -0.89
CA TRP A 73 10.59 -14.28 -0.60
C TRP A 73 11.27 -15.17 -1.65
N PHE A 74 11.17 -14.82 -2.94
CA PHE A 74 11.86 -15.55 -4.01
C PHE A 74 13.37 -15.50 -3.82
N VAL A 75 13.91 -14.33 -3.52
CA VAL A 75 15.34 -14.15 -3.28
C VAL A 75 15.78 -14.84 -1.98
N ALA A 76 14.94 -14.83 -0.95
CA ALA A 76 15.17 -15.59 0.28
C ALA A 76 15.25 -17.10 0.03
N GLY A 77 14.39 -17.63 -0.85
CA GLY A 77 14.43 -19.04 -1.27
C GLY A 77 15.71 -19.43 -2.00
N GLN A 78 16.28 -18.50 -2.79
CA GLN A 78 17.56 -18.69 -3.48
C GLN A 78 18.79 -18.51 -2.57
N GLN A 79 18.59 -18.20 -1.28
CA GLN A 79 19.65 -17.98 -0.30
C GLN A 79 20.74 -16.99 -0.74
N ILE A 80 20.38 -15.98 -1.53
CA ILE A 80 21.36 -14.99 -2.01
C ILE A 80 21.90 -14.22 -0.79
N PRO A 81 23.22 -14.24 -0.51
CA PRO A 81 23.76 -13.86 0.81
C PRO A 81 23.32 -12.47 1.31
N PHE A 82 23.33 -11.47 0.44
CA PHE A 82 22.97 -10.08 0.82
C PHE A 82 21.47 -9.78 0.71
N LEU A 83 20.80 -10.34 -0.30
CA LEU A 83 19.39 -10.03 -0.58
C LEU A 83 18.42 -10.88 0.26
N SER A 84 18.85 -12.03 0.76
CA SER A 84 18.09 -12.88 1.70
C SER A 84 18.37 -12.55 3.17
N ALA A 85 19.15 -11.51 3.43
CA ALA A 85 19.52 -11.12 4.77
C ALA A 85 18.31 -10.63 5.57
N ARG A 86 18.32 -10.88 6.88
CA ARG A 86 17.24 -10.51 7.80
C ARG A 86 17.07 -9.01 7.94
N PHE A 87 18.09 -8.21 7.63
CA PHE A 87 18.03 -6.75 7.70
C PHE A 87 16.91 -6.14 6.84
N TRP A 88 16.50 -6.82 5.76
CA TRP A 88 15.42 -6.35 4.90
C TRP A 88 14.05 -6.41 5.58
N LEU A 89 13.83 -7.33 6.53
CA LEU A 89 12.57 -7.44 7.26
C LEU A 89 12.20 -6.16 8.03
N PRO A 90 13.04 -5.61 8.93
CA PRO A 90 12.72 -4.35 9.60
C PRO A 90 12.63 -3.19 8.61
N LEU A 91 13.39 -3.19 7.52
CA LEU A 91 13.29 -2.16 6.48
C LEU A 91 11.92 -2.19 5.79
N ILE A 92 11.41 -3.37 5.46
CA ILE A 92 10.04 -3.55 4.94
C ILE A 92 9.01 -3.09 5.97
N VAL A 93 9.18 -3.44 7.26
CA VAL A 93 8.27 -2.99 8.33
C VAL A 93 8.26 -1.47 8.47
N VAL A 94 9.42 -0.82 8.45
CA VAL A 94 9.51 0.64 8.49
C VAL A 94 8.85 1.27 7.26
N ALA A 95 9.08 0.71 6.06
CA ALA A 95 8.43 1.18 4.85
C ALA A 95 6.90 1.06 4.93
N ILE A 96 6.37 -0.05 5.49
CA ILE A 96 4.94 -0.23 5.77
C ILE A 96 4.43 0.86 6.70
N LEU A 97 5.11 1.10 7.82
CA LEU A 97 4.71 2.09 8.81
C LEU A 97 4.66 3.50 8.22
N VAL A 98 5.70 3.91 7.48
CA VAL A 98 5.75 5.22 6.80
C VAL A 98 4.57 5.36 5.83
N TRP A 99 4.23 4.31 5.10
CA TRP A 99 3.10 4.36 4.17
C TRP A 99 1.74 4.43 4.86
N ILE A 100 1.54 3.67 5.95
CA ILE A 100 0.32 3.76 6.75
C ILE A 100 0.17 5.20 7.28
N LEU A 101 1.23 5.79 7.83
CA LEU A 101 1.20 7.17 8.32
C LEU A 101 0.88 8.17 7.20
N ALA A 102 1.43 7.98 6.00
CA ALA A 102 1.12 8.81 4.85
C ALA A 102 -0.37 8.70 4.44
N ILE A 103 -0.95 7.50 4.46
CA ILE A 103 -2.37 7.28 4.17
C ILE A 103 -3.25 7.90 5.26
N VAL A 104 -2.93 7.69 6.54
CA VAL A 104 -3.68 8.27 7.67
C VAL A 104 -3.65 9.79 7.62
N ARG A 105 -2.49 10.39 7.34
CA ARG A 105 -2.35 11.84 7.15
C ARG A 105 -3.21 12.32 5.97
N TYR A 106 -3.20 11.61 4.86
CA TYR A 106 -4.03 11.94 3.70
C TYR A 106 -5.52 11.92 4.04
N VAL A 107 -5.99 10.87 4.71
CA VAL A 107 -7.40 10.71 5.10
C VAL A 107 -7.82 11.78 6.11
N ARG A 108 -6.98 12.10 7.10
CA ARG A 108 -7.34 13.04 8.17
C ARG A 108 -7.16 14.51 7.81
N LYS A 109 -6.21 14.84 6.94
CA LYS A 109 -5.84 16.24 6.65
C LYS A 109 -6.20 16.66 5.24
N ASP A 110 -5.85 15.86 4.24
CA ASP A 110 -6.00 16.26 2.84
C ASP A 110 -7.44 16.08 2.35
N VAL A 111 -8.13 15.02 2.77
CA VAL A 111 -9.55 14.79 2.40
C VAL A 111 -10.51 15.88 2.92
N PRO A 112 -10.49 16.27 4.21
CA PRO A 112 -11.37 17.35 4.67
C PRO A 112 -11.00 18.71 4.06
N ALA A 113 -9.70 19.01 3.89
CA ALA A 113 -9.26 20.25 3.23
C ALA A 113 -9.73 20.32 1.76
N ALA A 114 -9.61 19.22 1.02
CA ALA A 114 -10.07 19.16 -0.36
C ALA A 114 -11.60 19.17 -0.47
N ARG A 115 -12.34 18.60 0.49
CA ARG A 115 -13.81 18.77 0.56
C ARG A 115 -14.21 20.22 0.79
N ALA A 116 -13.52 20.95 1.66
CA ALA A 116 -13.79 22.37 1.92
C ALA A 116 -13.58 23.24 0.66
N GLN A 117 -12.54 22.97 -0.12
CA GLN A 117 -12.27 23.69 -1.38
C GLN A 117 -13.35 23.40 -2.47
N VAL A 118 -13.85 22.17 -2.53
CA VAL A 118 -14.93 21.81 -3.47
C VAL A 118 -16.24 22.50 -3.10
N HIS A 119 -16.52 22.70 -1.81
CA HIS A 119 -17.71 23.44 -1.38
C HIS A 119 -17.63 24.94 -1.73
N SER A 120 -16.49 25.59 -1.49
CA SER A 120 -16.30 27.00 -1.88
C SER A 120 -16.50 27.22 -3.40
N THR A 121 -15.93 26.34 -4.23
CA THR A 121 -16.07 26.46 -5.69
C THR A 121 -17.51 26.24 -6.19
N LYS A 122 -18.31 25.43 -5.47
CA LYS A 122 -19.74 25.23 -5.81
C LYS A 122 -20.59 26.42 -5.41
N ASP A 123 -20.29 27.05 -4.28
CA ASP A 123 -20.98 28.26 -3.85
C ASP A 123 -20.66 29.41 -4.80
N ASP A 124 -19.40 29.60 -5.21
CA ASP A 124 -19.01 30.61 -6.19
C ASP A 124 -19.75 30.43 -7.53
N LYS A 125 -19.82 29.20 -8.06
CA LYS A 125 -20.54 28.93 -9.31
C LYS A 125 -22.04 29.21 -9.23
N LYS A 126 -22.68 29.01 -8.06
CA LYS A 126 -24.10 29.33 -7.87
C LYS A 126 -24.39 30.83 -7.96
N TYR A 127 -23.41 31.67 -7.63
CA TYR A 127 -23.54 33.13 -7.74
C TYR A 127 -23.14 33.69 -9.11
N PHE A 128 -22.41 32.93 -9.93
CA PHE A 128 -21.96 33.33 -11.28
C PHE A 128 -22.70 32.65 -12.44
N GLU A 129 -23.85 32.00 -12.24
CA GLU A 129 -24.69 31.59 -13.37
C GLU A 129 -25.39 32.82 -13.98
N PRO A 130 -25.04 33.25 -15.21
CA PRO A 130 -25.80 34.29 -15.87
C PRO A 130 -27.18 33.72 -16.19
N LYS A 131 -28.24 34.37 -15.69
CA LYS A 131 -29.62 34.11 -16.12
C LYS A 131 -29.66 34.13 -17.65
N HIS A 132 -29.69 32.96 -18.29
CA HIS A 132 -29.95 32.84 -19.71
C HIS A 132 -31.39 33.34 -19.92
N LYS A 133 -31.53 34.56 -20.43
CA LYS A 133 -32.81 35.12 -20.85
C LYS A 133 -33.10 34.62 -22.27
N LYS A 134 -34.25 33.93 -22.37
CA LYS A 134 -35.07 33.59 -23.54
C LYS A 134 -34.49 32.63 -24.57
#